data_AF-A0A135TGI8-F1
#
_entry.id   AF-A0A135TGI8-F1
#
_cell.length_a   1.000
_cell.length_b   1.000
_cell.length_c   1.000
_cell.angle_alpha   90.00
_cell.angle_beta   90.00
_cell.angle_gamma   90.00
#
_symmetry.space_group_name_H-M   'P 1'
#
loop_
_entity.id
_entity.type
_entity.pdbx_description
1 polymer ?
#
loop_
_entity_poly.entity_id
_entity_poly.type
_entity_poly.pdbx_seq_one_letter_code
_entity_poly.pdbx_strand_id
1 'polypeptide(L)'
;MMNWSYAPRLRRFRANCRLLTFEKPMDPGVATITYGVLDEPALSGQGRHVGVTSSYLSTLTAGDRLQVAIRASQGGFKLPIDMNKMPLLCVAAGTGLAPFRAFVQERATLLNNGRSLAPAILFFGCRDPEADNLYREEFDKWEAVGAVRMFRAYSRKPEASNGSKYVQDRIWQEREMLYGLWDQGARVYVCGSNRVAEGVKDVLLRAAREKSELDDGKPMNNEELEEWFSNIRNERYATDVFD
;
A
#
# COMPACT_ATOMS: atom_id res chain seq x y z
N MET A 1 -10.33 16.82 45.44
CA MET A 1 -11.41 16.16 44.69
C MET A 1 -11.56 16.86 43.35
N MET A 2 -11.07 16.28 42.26
CA MET A 2 -11.30 16.82 40.90
C MET A 2 -12.70 16.37 40.44
N ASN A 3 -13.55 17.34 40.13
CA ASN A 3 -14.93 17.13 39.70
C ASN A 3 -14.96 16.49 38.29
N TRP A 4 -15.40 15.23 38.21
CA TRP A 4 -15.61 14.48 36.96
C TRP A 4 -16.94 14.85 36.25
N SER A 5 -17.33 16.12 36.21
CA SER A 5 -18.64 16.52 35.67
C SER A 5 -18.69 16.60 34.12
N TYR A 6 -17.62 16.25 33.41
CA TYR A 6 -17.52 16.36 31.94
C TYR A 6 -17.70 15.06 31.16
N ALA A 7 -17.87 13.93 31.85
CA ALA A 7 -17.95 12.60 31.24
C ALA A 7 -19.12 12.35 30.25
N PRO A 8 -20.34 12.94 30.37
CA PRO A 8 -21.47 12.51 29.54
C PRO A 8 -21.45 13.03 28.08
N ARG A 9 -20.58 13.98 27.73
CA ARG A 9 -20.54 14.59 26.39
C ARG A 9 -19.43 14.05 25.48
N LEU A 10 -18.52 13.23 26.01
CA LEU A 10 -17.42 12.66 25.23
C LEU A 10 -17.87 11.38 24.54
N ARG A 11 -17.61 11.27 23.23
CA ARG A 11 -17.81 10.02 22.49
C ARG A 11 -16.84 8.97 22.99
N ARG A 12 -17.24 7.70 22.99
CA ARG A 12 -16.33 6.57 23.30
C ARG A 12 -15.08 6.67 22.42
N PHE A 13 -13.92 6.51 23.06
CA PHE A 13 -12.64 6.45 22.37
C PHE A 13 -12.65 5.34 21.32
N ARG A 14 -12.25 5.68 20.09
CA ARG A 14 -12.02 4.71 19.00
C ARG A 14 -10.57 4.87 18.56
N ALA A 15 -9.74 3.88 18.86
CA ALA A 15 -8.43 3.77 18.24
C ALA A 15 -8.62 3.30 16.79
N ASN A 16 -8.16 4.10 15.84
CA ASN A 16 -8.12 3.74 14.42
C ASN A 16 -6.66 3.59 14.00
N CYS A 17 -6.03 2.47 14.35
CA CYS A 17 -4.80 2.03 13.70
C CYS A 17 -5.16 0.83 12.83
N ARG A 18 -5.03 0.96 11.50
CA ARG A 18 -5.61 0.01 10.54
C ARG A 18 -4.60 -0.91 9.88
N LEU A 19 -3.30 -0.73 10.12
CA LEU A 19 -2.27 -1.46 9.40
C LEU A 19 -1.56 -2.46 10.30
N LEU A 20 -2.10 -3.67 10.30
CA LEU A 20 -1.50 -4.86 10.88
C LEU A 20 -0.87 -5.70 9.77
N THR A 21 0.42 -5.97 9.90
CA THR A 21 1.12 -7.02 9.15
C THR A 21 1.20 -8.25 10.02
N PHE A 22 0.67 -9.37 9.53
CA PHE A 22 0.85 -10.66 10.16
C PHE A 22 2.07 -11.33 9.56
N GLU A 23 3.03 -11.71 10.41
CA GLU A 23 4.23 -12.43 10.01
C GLU A 23 3.96 -13.93 9.99
N LYS A 24 3.05 -14.36 9.11
CA LYS A 24 2.98 -15.79 8.77
C LYS A 24 4.00 -16.04 7.66
N PRO A 25 4.87 -17.07 7.76
CA PRO A 25 4.90 -18.18 8.71
C PRO A 25 6.05 -18.13 9.75
N MET A 26 6.69 -16.98 10.00
CA MET A 26 7.92 -16.94 10.82
C MET A 26 7.66 -17.04 12.33
N ASP A 27 6.58 -16.43 12.84
CA ASP A 27 6.14 -16.61 14.23
C ASP A 27 4.61 -16.43 14.36
N PRO A 28 3.84 -17.52 14.50
CA PRO A 28 2.37 -17.47 14.52
C PRO A 28 1.78 -16.71 15.73
N GLY A 29 2.60 -16.26 16.69
CA GLY A 29 2.19 -15.42 17.81
C GLY A 29 2.50 -13.92 17.66
N VAL A 30 3.21 -13.52 16.60
CA VAL A 30 3.71 -12.14 16.44
C VAL A 30 2.98 -11.41 15.32
N ALA A 31 2.59 -10.18 15.60
CA ALA A 31 2.06 -9.25 14.62
C ALA A 31 2.85 -7.94 14.69
N THR A 32 3.17 -7.41 13.52
CA THR A 32 3.92 -6.17 13.35
C THR A 32 2.98 -5.09 12.83
N ILE A 33 3.09 -3.85 13.31
CA ILE A 33 2.33 -2.71 12.78
C ILE A 33 3.27 -1.67 12.22
N THR A 34 2.88 -1.02 11.13
CA THR A 34 3.55 0.17 10.61
C THR A 34 2.60 1.34 10.75
N TYR A 35 3.02 2.39 11.45
CA TYR A 35 2.18 3.56 11.70
C TYR A 35 2.98 4.85 11.53
N GLY A 36 2.27 5.91 11.13
CA GLY A 36 2.81 7.26 11.06
C GLY A 36 2.48 8.00 12.34
N VAL A 37 3.46 8.69 12.92
CA VAL A 37 3.23 9.58 14.06
C VAL A 37 2.62 10.88 13.53
N LEU A 38 1.39 11.16 13.95
CA LEU A 38 0.68 12.39 13.57
C LEU A 38 1.05 13.47 14.57
N ASP A 39 1.79 14.47 14.11
CA ASP A 39 2.16 15.62 14.90
C ASP A 39 2.34 16.85 14.00
N GLU A 40 1.32 17.69 13.95
CA GLU A 40 1.21 18.82 13.04
C GLU A 40 0.63 20.06 13.74
N PRO A 41 0.75 21.27 13.17
CA PRO A 41 0.07 22.44 13.71
C PRO A 41 -1.45 22.22 13.79
N ALA A 42 -2.07 22.58 14.92
CA ALA A 42 -3.50 22.37 15.07
C ALA A 42 -4.30 23.28 14.13
N LEU A 43 -5.29 22.71 13.44
CA LEU A 43 -6.22 23.48 12.59
C LEU A 43 -7.02 24.53 13.38
N SER A 44 -7.14 24.36 14.71
CA SER A 44 -7.73 25.36 15.62
C SER A 44 -6.88 26.63 15.77
N GLY A 45 -5.64 26.62 15.27
CA GLY A 45 -4.65 27.68 15.50
C GLY A 45 -4.03 27.63 16.89
N GLN A 46 -4.40 26.66 17.74
CA GLN A 46 -3.94 26.55 19.12
C GLN A 46 -3.04 25.33 19.30
N GLY A 47 -1.73 25.57 19.39
CA GLY A 47 -0.74 24.53 19.69
C GLY A 47 -0.58 23.49 18.57
N ARG A 48 -0.34 22.24 18.96
CA ARG A 48 -0.09 21.11 18.05
C ARG A 48 -1.26 20.13 18.11
N HIS A 49 -1.63 19.60 16.95
CA HIS A 49 -2.52 18.47 16.80
C HIS A 49 -1.68 17.19 16.80
N VAL A 50 -1.75 16.46 17.92
CA VAL A 50 -1.05 15.20 18.12
C VAL A 50 -2.05 14.05 18.05
N GLY A 51 -1.79 13.05 17.21
CA GLY A 51 -2.65 11.89 17.07
C GLY A 51 -2.62 11.02 18.32
N VAL A 52 -3.76 10.83 18.98
CA VAL A 52 -3.84 10.11 20.27
C VAL A 52 -3.30 8.68 20.20
N THR A 53 -3.69 7.92 19.17
CA THR A 53 -3.25 6.52 19.04
C THR A 53 -1.80 6.42 18.60
N SER A 54 -1.36 7.22 17.63
CA SER A 54 -0.01 7.13 17.08
C SER A 54 1.05 7.65 18.06
N SER A 55 0.74 8.69 18.84
CA SER A 55 1.63 9.14 19.92
C SER A 55 1.69 8.13 21.06
N TYR A 56 0.55 7.56 21.48
CA TYR A 56 0.53 6.49 22.48
C TYR A 56 1.39 5.30 22.04
N LEU A 57 1.21 4.81 20.81
CA LEU A 57 2.03 3.71 20.27
C LEU A 57 3.53 4.04 20.26
N SER A 58 3.90 5.29 19.99
CA SER A 58 5.31 5.73 19.98
C SER A 58 5.96 5.77 21.36
N THR A 59 5.18 5.77 22.44
CA THR A 59 5.68 5.76 23.82
C THR A 59 5.89 4.36 24.39
N LEU A 60 5.46 3.31 23.69
CA LEU A 60 5.48 1.95 24.21
C LEU A 60 6.87 1.33 24.16
N THR A 61 7.13 0.44 25.11
CA THR A 61 8.37 -0.30 25.26
C THR A 61 8.10 -1.79 25.43
N ALA A 62 9.14 -2.61 25.29
CA ALA A 62 9.02 -4.05 25.45
C ALA A 62 8.48 -4.42 26.84
N GLY A 63 7.41 -5.22 26.89
CA GLY A 63 6.73 -5.61 28.13
C GLY A 63 5.41 -4.87 28.38
N ASP A 64 5.16 -3.76 27.67
CA ASP A 64 3.88 -3.05 27.76
C ASP A 64 2.73 -3.90 27.21
N ARG A 65 1.55 -3.74 27.83
CA ARG A 65 0.34 -4.45 27.44
C ARG A 65 -0.56 -3.57 26.60
N LEU A 66 -0.91 -4.08 25.43
CA LEU A 66 -1.82 -3.43 24.49
C LEU A 66 -3.15 -4.16 24.40
N GLN A 67 -4.24 -3.40 24.42
CA GLN A 67 -5.56 -3.94 24.05
C GLN A 67 -5.76 -3.77 22.55
N VAL A 68 -5.77 -4.88 21.84
CA VAL A 68 -5.95 -4.92 20.38
C VAL A 68 -7.09 -5.86 20.00
N ALA A 69 -7.72 -5.59 18.87
CA ALA A 69 -8.71 -6.47 18.28
C ALA A 69 -8.37 -6.70 16.81
N ILE A 70 -8.29 -7.96 16.40
CA ILE A 70 -8.02 -8.32 15.01
C ILE A 70 -9.30 -8.15 14.20
N ARG A 71 -9.16 -7.57 13.00
CA ARG A 71 -10.23 -7.43 12.01
C ARG A 71 -9.73 -7.96 10.68
N ALA A 72 -10.56 -8.73 10.00
CA ALA A 72 -10.25 -9.17 8.64
C ALA A 72 -10.29 -7.96 7.69
N SER A 73 -9.38 -7.94 6.71
CA SER A 73 -9.40 -6.94 5.65
C SER A 73 -10.73 -7.01 4.90
N GLN A 74 -11.35 -5.84 4.71
CA GLN A 74 -12.54 -5.68 3.89
C GLN A 74 -12.12 -5.58 2.42
N GLY A 75 -12.99 -5.96 1.48
CA GLY A 75 -12.73 -5.75 0.04
C GLY A 75 -11.67 -6.65 -0.59
N GLY A 76 -11.39 -7.83 0.00
CA GLY A 76 -10.55 -8.84 -0.66
C GLY A 76 -9.06 -8.48 -0.74
N PHE A 77 -8.56 -7.59 0.12
CA PHE A 77 -7.14 -7.26 0.25
C PHE A 77 -6.36 -8.42 0.89
N LYS A 78 -6.16 -9.48 0.13
CA LYS A 78 -5.43 -10.70 0.47
C LYS A 78 -4.71 -11.21 -0.77
N LEU A 79 -3.61 -11.93 -0.60
CA LEU A 79 -2.95 -12.63 -1.71
C LEU A 79 -3.94 -13.53 -2.46
N PRO A 80 -3.83 -13.66 -3.79
CA PRO A 80 -4.66 -14.57 -4.57
C PRO A 80 -4.39 -16.02 -4.17
N ILE A 81 -5.36 -16.90 -4.37
CA ILE A 81 -5.19 -18.34 -4.09
C ILE A 81 -4.13 -18.93 -5.02
N ASP A 82 -4.21 -18.59 -6.32
CA ASP A 82 -3.31 -19.08 -7.36
C ASP A 82 -2.09 -18.16 -7.60
N MET A 83 -1.26 -17.98 -6.57
CA MET A 83 -0.05 -17.13 -6.64
C MET A 83 0.97 -17.56 -7.69
N ASN A 84 0.89 -18.79 -8.20
CA ASN A 84 1.79 -19.31 -9.23
C ASN A 84 1.41 -18.82 -10.64
N LYS A 85 0.17 -18.34 -10.82
CA LYS A 85 -0.36 -17.94 -12.13
C LYS A 85 -0.70 -16.46 -12.20
N MET A 86 -1.17 -15.87 -11.10
CA MET A 86 -1.64 -14.48 -11.08
C MET A 86 -0.52 -13.53 -10.65
N PRO A 87 -0.03 -12.65 -11.54
CA PRO A 87 0.93 -11.64 -11.15
C PRO A 87 0.31 -10.62 -10.19
N LEU A 88 1.14 -9.96 -9.39
CA LEU A 88 0.69 -8.90 -8.47
C LEU A 88 1.19 -7.54 -8.94
N LEU A 89 0.30 -6.56 -8.96
CA LEU A 89 0.63 -5.14 -9.13
C LEU A 89 0.27 -4.40 -7.85
N CYS A 90 1.27 -4.14 -7.01
CA CYS A 90 1.10 -3.47 -5.74
C CYS A 90 1.54 -2.01 -5.85
N VAL A 91 0.77 -1.10 -5.25
CA VAL A 91 1.10 0.33 -5.20
C VAL A 91 0.93 0.85 -3.78
N ALA A 92 1.99 1.46 -3.25
CA ALA A 92 2.04 2.01 -1.90
C ALA A 92 2.68 3.39 -1.86
N ALA A 93 2.30 4.19 -0.87
CA ALA A 93 3.07 5.35 -0.47
C ALA A 93 3.18 5.47 1.06
N GLY A 94 4.37 5.82 1.54
CA GLY A 94 4.66 5.97 2.97
C GLY A 94 4.27 4.73 3.78
N THR A 95 3.47 4.93 4.83
CA THR A 95 2.99 3.84 5.70
C THR A 95 2.06 2.86 5.00
N GLY A 96 1.52 3.19 3.82
CA GLY A 96 0.78 2.26 2.96
C GLY A 96 1.62 1.09 2.44
N LEU A 97 2.94 1.07 2.69
CA LEU A 97 3.80 -0.08 2.43
C LEU A 97 3.51 -1.27 3.36
N ALA A 98 2.89 -1.03 4.51
CA ALA A 98 2.69 -2.03 5.56
C ALA A 98 2.12 -3.36 5.03
N PRO A 99 0.92 -3.43 4.43
CA PRO A 99 0.34 -4.72 4.09
C PRO A 99 1.16 -5.45 3.01
N PHE A 100 1.89 -4.71 2.17
CA PHE A 100 2.79 -5.30 1.18
C PHE A 100 4.05 -5.90 1.80
N ARG A 101 4.52 -5.41 2.95
CA ARG A 101 5.59 -6.09 3.71
C ARG A 101 5.17 -7.53 4.02
N ALA A 102 3.94 -7.74 4.50
CA ALA A 102 3.42 -9.08 4.77
C ALA A 102 3.29 -9.92 3.49
N PHE A 103 2.81 -9.32 2.38
CA PHE A 103 2.68 -10.05 1.11
C PHE A 103 4.04 -10.53 0.58
N VAL A 104 5.04 -9.65 0.59
CA VAL A 104 6.37 -9.98 0.08
C VAL A 104 7.09 -10.98 0.99
N GLN A 105 6.92 -10.85 2.31
CA GLN A 105 7.47 -11.81 3.28
C GLN A 105 6.89 -13.23 3.09
N GLU A 106 5.57 -13.37 2.95
CA GLU A 106 4.92 -14.66 2.66
C GLU A 106 5.46 -15.24 1.34
N ARG A 107 5.55 -14.41 0.29
CA ARG A 107 6.09 -14.82 -1.01
C ARG A 107 7.55 -15.28 -0.94
N ALA A 108 8.40 -14.54 -0.22
CA ALA A 108 9.79 -14.91 -0.01
C ALA A 108 9.90 -16.26 0.71
N THR A 109 9.02 -16.52 1.68
CA THR A 109 9.00 -17.82 2.37
C THR A 109 8.56 -18.95 1.45
N LEU A 110 7.54 -18.74 0.61
CA LEU A 110 7.08 -19.74 -0.36
C LEU A 110 8.15 -20.06 -1.42
N LEU A 111 8.89 -19.04 -1.88
CA LEU A 111 10.03 -19.22 -2.80
C LEU A 111 11.15 -20.03 -2.14
N ASN A 112 11.50 -19.72 -0.89
CA ASN A 112 12.50 -20.48 -0.13
C ASN A 112 12.07 -21.95 0.08
N ASN A 113 10.76 -22.22 0.12
CA ASN A 113 10.19 -23.57 0.17
C ASN A 113 10.07 -24.23 -1.23
N GLY A 114 10.67 -23.65 -2.28
CA GLY A 114 10.71 -24.21 -3.62
C GLY A 114 9.43 -24.04 -4.45
N ARG A 115 8.48 -23.19 -4.03
CA ARG A 115 7.31 -22.89 -4.86
C ARG A 115 7.64 -21.91 -5.97
N SER A 116 7.14 -22.18 -7.18
CA SER A 116 7.19 -21.22 -8.29
C SER A 116 6.07 -20.21 -8.16
N LEU A 117 6.38 -18.91 -8.13
CA LEU A 117 5.40 -17.83 -8.03
C LEU A 117 5.35 -17.00 -9.32
N ALA A 118 4.17 -16.47 -9.66
CA ALA A 118 4.05 -15.44 -10.69
C ALA A 118 4.71 -14.14 -10.23
N PRO A 119 5.12 -13.25 -11.16
CA PRO A 119 5.81 -12.00 -10.82
C PRO A 119 4.99 -11.12 -9.87
N ALA A 120 5.67 -10.42 -8.96
CA ALA A 120 5.05 -9.37 -8.15
C ALA A 120 5.82 -8.07 -8.33
N ILE A 121 5.11 -7.02 -8.72
CA ILE A 121 5.66 -5.68 -8.89
C ILE A 121 5.13 -4.80 -7.77
N LEU A 122 6.00 -4.00 -7.17
CA LEU A 122 5.63 -3.04 -6.14
C LEU A 122 6.12 -1.64 -6.49
N PHE A 123 5.21 -0.71 -6.71
CA PHE A 123 5.50 0.71 -6.81
C PHE A 123 5.39 1.34 -5.43
N PHE A 124 6.46 2.00 -4.98
CA PHE A 124 6.53 2.62 -3.65
C PHE A 124 6.93 4.09 -3.73
N GLY A 125 6.09 4.95 -3.16
CA GLY A 125 6.33 6.39 -3.06
C GLY A 125 6.77 6.82 -1.67
N CYS A 126 7.86 7.56 -1.58
CA CYS A 126 8.25 8.26 -0.35
C CYS A 126 8.87 9.64 -0.67
N ARG A 127 9.38 10.37 0.32
CA ARG A 127 9.92 11.72 0.12
C ARG A 127 11.39 11.67 -0.25
N ASP A 128 12.18 10.91 0.51
CA ASP A 128 13.63 10.87 0.40
C ASP A 128 14.15 9.43 0.58
N PRO A 129 15.02 8.94 -0.31
CA PRO A 129 15.61 7.60 -0.22
C PRO A 129 16.29 7.29 1.12
N GLU A 130 16.83 8.31 1.79
CA GLU A 130 17.61 8.13 3.02
C GLU A 130 16.83 8.42 4.31
N ALA A 131 15.64 9.02 4.20
CA ALA A 131 14.85 9.43 5.37
C ALA A 131 13.60 8.58 5.60
N ASP A 132 12.85 8.26 4.55
CA ASP A 132 11.54 7.61 4.67
C ASP A 132 11.31 6.46 3.68
N ASN A 133 12.39 5.89 3.15
CA ASN A 133 12.37 4.63 2.42
C ASN A 133 12.25 3.44 3.38
N LEU A 134 11.03 3.25 3.88
CA LEU A 134 10.73 2.25 4.92
C LEU A 134 11.14 0.83 4.48
N TYR A 135 11.75 0.09 5.41
CA TYR A 135 12.13 -1.33 5.24
C TYR A 135 13.06 -1.62 4.04
N ARG A 136 13.84 -0.63 3.59
CA ARG A 136 14.72 -0.75 2.41
C ARG A 136 15.53 -2.05 2.38
N GLU A 137 16.27 -2.34 3.45
CA GLU A 137 17.12 -3.54 3.52
C GLU A 137 16.34 -4.86 3.45
N GLU A 138 15.13 -4.91 4.01
CA GLU A 138 14.27 -6.11 3.95
C GLU A 138 13.78 -6.33 2.51
N PHE A 139 13.30 -5.27 1.86
CA PHE A 139 12.82 -5.34 0.48
C PHE A 139 13.95 -5.64 -0.51
N ASP A 140 15.15 -5.08 -0.32
CA ASP A 140 16.29 -5.36 -1.19
C ASP A 140 16.70 -6.84 -1.10
N LYS A 141 16.63 -7.45 0.10
CA LYS A 141 16.83 -8.91 0.27
C LYS A 141 15.74 -9.73 -0.41
N TRP A 142 14.49 -9.32 -0.29
CA TRP A 142 13.36 -10.02 -0.91
C TRP A 142 13.34 -9.88 -2.44
N GLU A 143 13.82 -8.76 -2.96
CA GLU A 143 14.01 -8.55 -4.39
C GLU A 143 15.12 -9.45 -4.94
N ALA A 144 16.22 -9.60 -4.21
CA ALA A 144 17.33 -10.49 -4.60
C ALA A 144 16.91 -11.96 -4.74
N VAL A 145 15.94 -12.43 -3.94
CA VAL A 145 15.38 -13.80 -4.05
C VAL A 145 14.18 -13.89 -5.01
N GLY A 146 13.82 -12.80 -5.69
CA GLY A 146 12.73 -12.75 -6.67
C GLY A 146 11.32 -12.70 -6.07
N ALA A 147 11.17 -12.41 -4.78
CA ALA A 147 9.86 -12.33 -4.14
C ALA A 147 9.03 -11.14 -4.64
N VAL A 148 9.70 -10.04 -4.99
CA VAL A 148 9.10 -8.82 -5.54
C VAL A 148 10.12 -8.10 -6.42
N ARG A 149 9.66 -7.33 -7.40
CA ARG A 149 10.46 -6.32 -8.10
C ARG A 149 9.94 -4.95 -7.72
N MET A 150 10.80 -4.09 -7.20
CA MET A 150 10.40 -2.83 -6.57
C MET A 150 10.77 -1.61 -7.42
N PHE A 151 9.82 -0.70 -7.57
CA PHE A 151 9.99 0.57 -8.26
C PHE A 151 9.71 1.72 -7.30
N ARG A 152 10.72 2.54 -7.03
CA ARG A 152 10.63 3.63 -6.07
C ARG A 152 10.40 4.98 -6.77
N ALA A 153 9.63 5.86 -6.13
CA ALA A 153 9.40 7.24 -6.53
C ALA A 153 9.64 8.18 -5.34
N TYR A 154 10.48 9.20 -5.52
CA TYR A 154 10.91 10.11 -4.46
C TYR A 154 10.42 11.53 -4.71
N SER A 155 9.48 12.00 -3.90
CA SER A 155 8.83 13.30 -4.14
C SER A 155 9.72 14.53 -3.89
N ARG A 156 10.76 14.42 -3.05
CA ARG A 156 11.73 15.50 -2.78
C ARG A 156 13.06 15.32 -3.52
N LYS A 157 13.35 14.12 -4.03
CA LYS A 157 14.54 13.83 -4.83
C LYS A 157 14.18 13.02 -6.10
N PRO A 158 13.40 13.58 -7.05
CA PRO A 158 12.95 12.82 -8.23
C PRO A 158 14.10 12.29 -9.10
N GLU A 159 15.26 12.98 -9.09
CA GLU A 159 16.48 12.53 -9.80
C GLU A 159 16.92 11.12 -9.37
N ALA A 160 16.72 10.77 -8.09
CA ALA A 160 17.04 9.45 -7.54
C ALA A 160 16.01 8.37 -7.93
N SER A 161 14.94 8.74 -8.64
CA SER A 161 13.86 7.86 -9.12
C SER A 161 13.56 8.10 -10.59
N ASN A 162 14.58 8.33 -11.42
CA ASN A 162 14.45 8.54 -12.87
C ASN A 162 13.48 9.69 -13.24
N GLY A 163 13.48 10.75 -12.44
CA GLY A 163 12.56 11.88 -12.59
C GLY A 163 11.14 11.62 -12.11
N SER A 164 10.82 10.41 -11.62
CA SER A 164 9.48 10.09 -11.09
C SER A 164 9.29 10.69 -9.71
N LYS A 165 8.41 11.70 -9.61
CA LYS A 165 8.11 12.36 -8.33
C LYS A 165 7.11 11.55 -7.50
N TYR A 166 6.13 10.94 -8.17
CA TYR A 166 5.09 10.15 -7.54
C TYR A 166 4.95 8.77 -8.17
N VAL A 167 4.23 7.86 -7.50
CA VAL A 167 4.06 6.48 -7.95
C VAL A 167 3.37 6.39 -9.30
N GLN A 168 2.42 7.28 -9.60
CA GLN A 168 1.75 7.34 -10.91
C GLN A 168 2.72 7.72 -12.04
N ASP A 169 3.73 8.55 -11.78
CA ASP A 169 4.76 8.88 -12.77
C ASP A 169 5.60 7.64 -13.07
N ARG A 170 5.98 6.89 -12.02
CA ARG A 170 6.77 5.67 -12.15
C ARG A 170 5.99 4.56 -12.84
N ILE A 171 4.70 4.43 -12.54
CA ILE A 171 3.78 3.51 -13.23
C ILE A 171 3.71 3.85 -14.72
N TRP A 172 3.60 5.14 -15.07
CA TRP A 172 3.57 5.56 -16.46
C TRP A 172 4.88 5.26 -17.20
N GLN A 173 6.03 5.46 -16.56
CA GLN A 173 7.32 5.13 -17.15
C GLN A 173 7.46 3.63 -17.46
N GLU A 174 6.92 2.77 -16.59
CA GLU A 174 7.02 1.31 -16.70
C GLU A 174 5.80 0.66 -17.37
N ARG A 175 4.95 1.45 -18.05
CA ARG A 175 3.63 1.02 -18.56
C ARG A 175 3.67 -0.15 -19.55
N GLU A 176 4.73 -0.28 -20.34
CA GLU A 176 4.89 -1.41 -21.28
C GLU A 176 4.95 -2.75 -20.54
N MET A 177 5.65 -2.80 -19.41
CA MET A 177 5.68 -3.97 -18.54
C MET A 177 4.30 -4.22 -17.90
N LEU A 178 3.56 -3.15 -17.60
CA LEU A 178 2.19 -3.28 -17.09
C LEU A 178 1.24 -3.91 -18.10
N TYR A 179 1.38 -3.64 -19.40
CA TYR A 179 0.54 -4.27 -20.43
C TYR A 179 0.70 -5.80 -20.40
N GLY A 180 1.93 -6.29 -20.36
CA GLY A 180 2.18 -7.74 -20.28
C GLY A 180 1.64 -8.39 -19.01
N LEU A 181 1.74 -7.70 -17.86
CA LEU A 181 1.13 -8.16 -16.61
C LEU A 181 -0.40 -8.15 -16.68
N TRP A 182 -0.96 -7.13 -17.35
CA TRP A 182 -2.38 -6.98 -17.52
C TRP A 182 -2.98 -8.19 -18.25
N ASP A 183 -2.36 -8.56 -19.36
CA ASP A 183 -2.75 -9.68 -20.22
C ASP A 183 -2.64 -11.03 -19.51
N GLN A 184 -1.73 -11.14 -18.53
CA GLN A 184 -1.56 -12.31 -17.66
C GLN A 184 -2.57 -12.38 -16.50
N GLY A 185 -3.52 -11.45 -16.41
CA GLY A 185 -4.51 -11.48 -15.33
C GLY A 185 -4.00 -10.92 -14.00
N ALA A 186 -2.98 -10.04 -14.01
CA ALA A 186 -2.46 -9.40 -12.80
C ALA A 186 -3.53 -8.80 -11.88
N ARG A 187 -3.37 -9.02 -10.58
CA ARG A 187 -4.24 -8.45 -9.55
C ARG A 187 -3.61 -7.19 -8.97
N VAL A 188 -4.39 -6.12 -8.90
CA VAL A 188 -3.95 -4.79 -8.50
C VAL A 188 -4.34 -4.50 -7.06
N TYR A 189 -3.39 -4.00 -6.28
CA TYR A 189 -3.56 -3.63 -4.89
C TYR A 189 -3.03 -2.22 -4.68
N VAL A 190 -3.84 -1.35 -4.09
CA VAL A 190 -3.44 0.04 -3.80
C VAL A 190 -3.64 0.34 -2.33
N CYS A 191 -2.59 0.83 -1.68
CA CYS A 191 -2.61 1.14 -0.25
C CYS A 191 -1.95 2.50 0.03
N GLY A 192 -2.68 3.42 0.66
CA GLY A 192 -2.18 4.79 0.88
C GLY A 192 -3.27 5.81 1.19
N SER A 193 -3.04 7.07 0.82
CA SER A 193 -4.05 8.14 0.91
C SER A 193 -4.99 8.12 -0.30
N ASN A 194 -6.12 8.82 -0.22
CA ASN A 194 -7.07 8.93 -1.35
C ASN A 194 -6.39 9.52 -2.58
N ARG A 195 -5.49 10.49 -2.40
CA ARG A 195 -4.72 11.09 -3.50
C ARG A 195 -3.87 10.06 -4.25
N VAL A 196 -3.32 9.07 -3.55
CA VAL A 196 -2.57 7.98 -4.17
C VAL A 196 -3.53 7.08 -4.96
N ALA A 197 -4.68 6.73 -4.40
CA ALA A 197 -5.68 5.92 -5.08
C ALA A 197 -6.23 6.59 -6.35
N GLU A 198 -6.50 7.90 -6.29
CA GLU A 198 -6.92 8.71 -7.45
C GLU A 198 -5.83 8.77 -8.52
N GLY A 199 -4.59 9.11 -8.14
CA GLY A 199 -3.48 9.16 -9.10
C GLY A 199 -3.19 7.81 -9.77
N VAL A 200 -3.37 6.70 -9.04
CA VAL A 200 -3.25 5.35 -9.59
C VAL A 200 -4.42 5.04 -10.53
N LYS A 201 -5.65 5.41 -10.19
CA LYS A 201 -6.80 5.27 -11.10
C LYS A 201 -6.53 5.99 -12.42
N ASP A 202 -6.13 7.25 -12.36
CA ASP A 202 -5.93 8.09 -13.54
C ASP A 202 -4.87 7.52 -14.48
N VAL A 203 -3.73 7.07 -13.93
CA VAL A 203 -2.67 6.49 -14.76
C VAL A 203 -3.06 5.13 -15.33
N LEU A 204 -3.84 4.31 -14.62
CA LEU A 204 -4.35 3.04 -15.15
C LEU A 204 -5.34 3.27 -16.28
N LEU A 205 -6.25 4.24 -16.15
CA LEU A 205 -7.16 4.62 -17.24
C LEU A 205 -6.40 5.12 -18.47
N ARG A 206 -5.35 5.93 -18.25
CA ARG A 206 -4.49 6.41 -19.32
C ARG A 206 -3.76 5.26 -20.02
N ALA A 207 -3.22 4.32 -19.24
CA ALA A 207 -2.54 3.14 -19.76
C ALA A 207 -3.50 2.22 -20.53
N ALA A 208 -4.74 2.06 -20.06
CA ALA A 208 -5.77 1.29 -20.74
C ALA A 208 -6.17 1.92 -22.08
N ARG A 209 -6.31 3.25 -22.14
CA ARG A 209 -6.56 3.96 -23.39
C ARG A 209 -5.45 3.72 -24.41
N GLU A 210 -4.19 3.90 -24.01
CA GLU A 210 -3.04 3.67 -24.90
C GLU A 210 -2.99 2.21 -25.36
N LYS A 211 -3.21 1.24 -24.46
CA LYS A 211 -3.26 -0.18 -24.80
C LYS A 211 -4.38 -0.51 -25.79
N SER A 212 -5.58 0.05 -25.63
CA SER A 212 -6.68 -0.17 -26.59
C SER A 212 -6.39 0.36 -27.99
N GLU A 213 -5.67 1.48 -28.08
CA GLU A 213 -5.22 2.01 -29.37
C GLU A 213 -4.17 1.10 -30.03
N LEU A 214 -3.27 0.52 -29.23
CA LEU A 214 -2.27 -0.44 -29.70
C LEU A 214 -2.89 -1.77 -30.14
N ASP A 215 -3.86 -2.29 -29.38
CA ASP A 215 -4.45 -3.62 -29.60
C ASP A 215 -5.53 -3.58 -30.71
N ASP A 216 -6.41 -2.58 -30.71
CA ASP A 216 -7.59 -2.50 -31.59
C ASP A 216 -7.51 -1.39 -32.64
N GLY A 217 -6.45 -0.56 -32.64
CA GLY A 217 -6.32 0.61 -33.51
C GLY A 217 -7.26 1.75 -33.17
N LYS A 218 -8.00 1.66 -32.06
CA LYS A 218 -8.96 2.68 -31.61
C LYS A 218 -8.85 2.89 -30.09
N PRO A 219 -8.55 4.12 -29.62
CA PRO A 219 -8.52 4.40 -28.20
C PRO A 219 -9.94 4.37 -27.60
N MET A 220 -10.07 3.76 -26.43
CA MET A 220 -11.30 3.80 -25.64
C MET A 220 -11.69 5.25 -25.29
N ASN A 221 -12.96 5.57 -25.44
CA ASN A 221 -13.56 6.82 -24.99
C ASN A 221 -13.74 6.84 -23.46
N ASN A 222 -14.21 7.95 -22.90
CA ASN A 222 -14.32 8.10 -21.44
C ASN A 222 -15.36 7.16 -20.80
N GLU A 223 -16.45 6.86 -21.50
CA GLU A 223 -17.50 5.96 -21.00
C GLU A 223 -16.99 4.51 -20.98
N GLU A 224 -16.35 4.07 -22.08
CA GLU A 224 -15.71 2.75 -22.20
C GLU A 224 -14.65 2.54 -21.11
N LEU A 225 -13.85 3.57 -20.81
CA LEU A 225 -12.82 3.52 -19.76
C LEU A 225 -13.40 3.39 -18.35
N GLU A 226 -14.48 4.11 -18.03
CA GLU A 226 -15.13 3.99 -16.72
C GLU A 226 -15.82 2.64 -16.55
N GLU A 227 -16.45 2.11 -17.61
CA GLU A 227 -17.01 0.76 -17.60
C GLU A 227 -15.92 -0.30 -17.40
N TRP A 228 -14.82 -0.19 -18.16
CA TRP A 228 -13.63 -1.03 -18.02
C TRP A 228 -13.12 -1.03 -16.56
N PHE A 229 -12.93 0.15 -15.97
CA PHE A 229 -12.46 0.28 -14.60
C PHE A 229 -13.44 -0.28 -13.58
N SER A 230 -14.75 -0.09 -13.79
CA SER A 230 -15.80 -0.66 -12.94
C SER A 230 -15.72 -2.20 -12.89
N ASN A 231 -15.53 -2.83 -14.05
CA ASN A 231 -15.39 -4.29 -14.13
C ASN A 231 -14.15 -4.79 -13.37
N ILE A 232 -13.01 -4.14 -13.58
CA ILE A 232 -11.76 -4.46 -12.88
C ILE A 232 -11.90 -4.27 -11.38
N ARG A 233 -12.61 -3.23 -10.95
CA ARG A 233 -12.82 -2.93 -9.53
C ARG A 233 -13.47 -4.09 -8.79
N ASN A 234 -14.35 -4.83 -9.46
CA ASN A 234 -15.06 -5.95 -8.87
C ASN A 234 -14.24 -7.26 -8.88
N GLU A 235 -13.30 -7.41 -9.82
CA GLU A 235 -12.61 -8.68 -10.05
C GLU A 235 -11.13 -8.68 -9.61
N ARG A 236 -10.40 -7.62 -9.96
CA ARG A 236 -8.93 -7.59 -9.96
C ARG A 236 -8.34 -6.44 -9.15
N TYR A 237 -9.12 -5.48 -8.67
CA TYR A 237 -8.63 -4.31 -7.92
C TYR A 237 -9.04 -4.38 -6.45
N ALA A 238 -8.07 -4.21 -5.55
CA ALA A 238 -8.35 -4.05 -4.13
C ALA A 238 -7.68 -2.77 -3.60
N THR A 239 -8.41 -2.02 -2.78
CA THR A 239 -7.90 -0.78 -2.17
C THR A 239 -7.96 -0.84 -0.65
N ASP A 240 -6.96 -0.27 0.00
CA ASP A 240 -6.93 -0.03 1.44
C ASP A 240 -6.43 1.39 1.72
N VAL A 241 -7.37 2.32 1.92
CA VAL A 241 -7.12 3.77 1.97
C VAL A 241 -7.48 4.33 3.35
N PHE A 242 -6.67 5.26 3.87
CA PHE A 242 -6.68 5.62 5.30
C PHE A 242 -6.81 7.11 5.66
N ASP A 243 -7.30 7.97 4.77
CA ASP A 243 -7.62 9.36 5.17
C ASP A 243 -8.86 9.44 6.08
#